data_AF-A0A7C5XT01-F1
#
_entry.id   AF-A0A7C5XT01-F1
#
_cell.length_a   1.000
_cell.length_b   1.000
_cell.length_c   1.000
_cell.angle_alpha   90.00
_cell.angle_beta   90.00
_cell.angle_gamma   90.00
#
_symmetry.space_group_name_H-M   'P 1'
#
loop_
_entity.id
_entity.type
_entity.pdbx_description
1 polymer ?
#
loop_
_entity_poly.entity_id
_entity_poly.type
_entity_poly.pdbx_seq_one_letter_code
_entity_poly.pdbx_strand_id
1 'polypeptide(L)'
;MEYFDVVDEDDKVVGKASRMECHNNPDLIHRSVQFFIFDKDGRIFVNKRSSTKEFFKSQHSIVFGGHVPAGETYGEAVVREAFEEAGVASKPFYMGYFKKRIPQEKENVKVYGFITDKDLTLLEDEIHS
;
A
#
# COMPACT_ATOMS: atom_id res chain seq x y z
N MET A 1 16.50 7.92 2.63
CA MET A 1 15.74 8.48 1.51
C MET A 1 15.17 7.29 0.76
N GLU A 2 13.85 7.19 0.65
CA GLU A 2 13.17 6.04 0.05
C GLU A 2 13.10 6.23 -1.49
N TYR A 3 13.49 5.20 -2.24
CA TYR A 3 13.49 5.19 -3.71
C TYR A 3 12.51 4.16 -4.23
N PHE A 4 11.84 4.47 -5.33
CA PHE A 4 10.91 3.60 -6.05
C PHE A 4 11.45 3.28 -7.44
N ASP A 5 11.10 2.10 -7.95
CA ASP A 5 11.25 1.83 -9.37
C ASP A 5 10.24 2.68 -10.16
N VAL A 6 10.74 3.41 -11.14
CA VAL A 6 9.89 4.07 -12.15
C VAL A 6 9.59 3.06 -13.24
N VAL A 7 8.33 2.96 -13.61
CA VAL A 7 7.85 1.98 -14.58
C VAL A 7 7.20 2.65 -15.78
N ASP A 8 7.13 1.91 -16.89
CA ASP A 8 6.27 2.27 -18.01
C ASP A 8 4.81 1.82 -17.77
N GLU A 9 3.96 2.07 -18.77
CA GLU A 9 2.54 1.69 -18.72
C GLU A 9 2.32 0.16 -18.70
N ASP A 10 3.31 -0.64 -19.11
CA ASP A 10 3.28 -2.10 -19.09
C ASP A 10 3.92 -2.67 -17.82
N ASP A 11 4.17 -1.81 -16.83
CA ASP A 11 4.76 -2.16 -15.54
C ASP A 11 6.19 -2.71 -15.65
N LYS A 12 6.97 -2.29 -16.65
CA LYS A 12 8.40 -2.61 -16.76
C LYS A 12 9.23 -1.50 -16.14
N VAL A 13 10.26 -1.88 -15.39
CA VAL A 13 11.17 -0.91 -14.76
C VAL A 13 11.99 -0.19 -15.83
N VAL A 14 11.92 1.13 -15.84
CA VAL A 14 12.64 2.02 -16.77
C VAL A 14 13.59 2.98 -16.04
N GLY A 15 13.52 3.07 -14.72
CA GLY A 15 14.38 3.93 -13.92
C GLY A 15 14.11 3.84 -12.43
N LYS A 16 14.65 4.80 -11.68
CA LYS A 16 14.41 4.97 -10.24
C LYS A 16 14.26 6.45 -9.91
N ALA A 17 13.40 6.75 -8.95
CA ALA A 17 13.19 8.11 -8.45
C ALA A 17 12.91 8.07 -6.95
N SER A 18 13.19 9.16 -6.25
CA SER A 18 12.80 9.31 -4.85
C SER A 18 11.29 9.44 -4.72
N ARG A 19 10.74 9.12 -3.55
CA ARG A 19 9.33 9.35 -3.23
C ARG A 19 8.87 10.78 -3.55
N MET A 20 9.68 11.76 -3.16
CA MET A 20 9.38 13.17 -3.38
C MET A 20 9.23 13.51 -4.87
N GLU A 21 10.09 12.94 -5.72
CA GLU A 21 9.99 13.14 -7.16
C GLU A 21 8.73 12.48 -7.73
N CYS A 22 8.42 11.24 -7.32
CA CYS A 22 7.22 10.51 -7.76
C CYS A 22 5.91 11.22 -7.39
N HIS A 23 5.85 11.87 -6.22
CA HIS A 23 4.66 12.57 -5.73
C HIS A 23 4.53 14.02 -6.24
N ASN A 24 5.53 14.52 -6.96
CA ASN A 24 5.51 15.86 -7.57
C ASN A 24 5.64 15.83 -9.11
N ASN A 25 5.77 14.66 -9.72
CA ASN A 25 5.92 14.51 -11.16
C ASN A 25 5.04 13.37 -11.68
N PRO A 26 3.89 13.67 -12.33
CA PRO A 26 2.99 12.66 -12.86
C PRO A 26 3.55 11.89 -14.07
N ASP A 27 4.75 12.19 -14.57
CA ASP A 27 5.42 11.36 -15.59
C ASP A 27 6.18 10.18 -14.98
N LEU A 28 6.34 10.14 -13.66
CA LEU A 28 7.00 9.07 -12.94
C LEU A 28 5.98 8.08 -12.39
N ILE A 29 5.59 7.11 -13.22
CA ILE A 29 4.72 6.02 -12.78
C ILE A 29 5.53 5.15 -11.82
N HIS A 30 5.01 4.94 -10.63
CA HIS A 30 5.60 4.05 -9.63
C HIS A 30 4.59 3.01 -9.17
N ARG A 31 5.00 2.12 -8.27
CA ARG A 31 4.21 0.96 -7.86
C ARG A 31 3.78 1.09 -6.40
N SER A 32 2.56 0.64 -6.11
CA SER A 32 2.05 0.53 -4.74
C SER A 32 1.16 -0.69 -4.56
N VAL A 33 0.96 -1.06 -3.30
CA VAL A 33 0.07 -2.15 -2.90
C VAL A 33 -1.04 -1.58 -2.04
N GLN A 34 -2.24 -2.12 -2.22
CA GLN A 34 -3.34 -1.93 -1.30
C GLN A 34 -3.80 -3.30 -0.81
N PHE A 35 -4.20 -3.37 0.45
CA PHE A 35 -4.79 -4.60 0.96
C PHE A 35 -5.91 -4.35 1.96
N PHE A 36 -6.73 -5.40 2.09
CA PHE A 36 -7.82 -5.49 3.03
C PHE A 36 -7.59 -6.67 3.97
N ILE A 37 -8.03 -6.52 5.22
CA ILE A 37 -7.94 -7.57 6.22
C ILE A 37 -9.35 -8.02 6.56
N PHE A 38 -9.57 -9.34 6.50
CA PHE A 38 -10.82 -9.98 6.83
C PHE A 38 -10.66 -10.93 8.02
N ASP A 39 -11.69 -11.05 8.83
CA ASP A 39 -11.83 -12.18 9.75
C ASP A 39 -12.33 -13.44 9.02
N LYS A 40 -12.36 -14.57 9.74
CA LYS A 40 -12.84 -15.86 9.19
C LYS A 40 -14.32 -15.87 8.82
N ASP A 41 -15.10 -14.92 9.33
CA ASP A 41 -16.54 -14.77 9.07
C ASP A 41 -16.80 -13.79 7.91
N GLY A 42 -15.74 -13.31 7.25
CA GLY A 42 -15.78 -12.41 6.09
C GLY A 42 -16.01 -10.94 6.45
N ARG A 43 -15.90 -10.55 7.73
CA ARG A 43 -16.00 -9.14 8.14
C ARG A 43 -14.70 -8.42 7.85
N ILE A 44 -14.79 -7.16 7.47
CA ILE A 44 -13.64 -6.32 7.14
C ILE A 44 -13.17 -5.53 8.36
N PHE A 45 -11.86 -5.44 8.53
CA PHE A 45 -11.28 -4.58 9.55
C PHE A 45 -11.36 -3.12 9.12
N VAL A 46 -11.81 -2.26 10.03
CA VAL A 46 -11.82 -0.80 9.85
C VAL A 46 -10.72 -0.23 10.72
N ASN A 47 -9.84 0.53 10.09
CA ASN A 47 -8.77 1.24 10.73
C ASN A 47 -9.05 2.74 10.77
N LYS A 48 -8.35 3.49 11.62
CA LYS A 48 -8.41 4.95 11.63
C LYS A 48 -7.06 5.51 11.19
N ARG A 49 -7.00 6.25 10.09
CA ARG A 49 -5.74 6.75 9.55
C ARG A 49 -5.04 7.68 10.51
N SER A 50 -3.71 7.60 10.58
CA SER A 50 -2.91 8.51 11.39
C SER A 50 -3.13 9.97 11.03
N SER A 51 -3.04 10.84 12.03
CA SER A 51 -3.12 12.30 11.85
C SER A 51 -1.95 12.88 11.04
N THR A 52 -0.86 12.13 10.89
CA THR A 52 0.35 12.54 10.14
C THR A 52 0.29 12.23 8.65
N LYS A 53 -0.64 11.36 8.20
CA LYS A 53 -0.77 11.00 6.77
C LYS A 53 -1.13 12.23 5.94
N GLU A 54 -0.59 12.32 4.72
CA GLU A 54 -0.77 13.49 3.85
C GLU A 54 -2.24 13.72 3.46
N PHE A 55 -2.96 12.63 3.18
CA PHE A 55 -4.37 12.64 2.78
C PHE A 55 -5.27 11.87 3.77
N PHE A 56 -6.51 12.35 3.94
CA PHE A 56 -7.58 11.75 4.78
C PHE A 56 -7.18 11.51 6.25
N LYS A 57 -6.54 12.52 6.86
CA LYS A 57 -6.10 12.51 8.28
C LYS A 57 -7.23 12.15 9.24
N SER A 58 -6.97 11.26 10.19
CA SER A 58 -7.91 10.88 11.27
C SER A 58 -9.25 10.30 10.81
N GLN A 59 -9.38 9.92 9.53
CA GLN A 59 -10.59 9.29 9.00
C GLN A 59 -10.54 7.78 9.12
N HIS A 60 -11.71 7.15 9.24
CA HIS A 60 -11.81 5.69 9.16
C HIS A 60 -11.58 5.22 7.72
N SER A 61 -10.81 4.15 7.57
CA SER A 61 -10.47 3.51 6.30
C SER A 61 -10.53 1.99 6.45
N ILE A 62 -10.89 1.30 5.38
CA ILE A 62 -10.75 -0.17 5.28
C ILE A 62 -9.51 -0.57 4.50
N VAL A 63 -8.84 0.39 3.88
CA VAL A 63 -7.65 0.19 3.04
C VAL A 63 -6.39 0.38 3.88
N PHE A 64 -5.48 -0.57 3.74
CA PHE A 64 -4.10 -0.57 4.21
C PHE A 64 -3.13 -0.56 3.02
N GLY A 65 -1.85 -0.29 3.26
CA GLY A 65 -0.79 -0.44 2.27
C GLY A 65 0.08 0.77 2.03
N GLY A 66 1.07 0.55 1.17
CA GLY A 66 2.16 1.49 0.91
C GLY A 66 2.75 1.33 -0.47
N HIS A 67 3.90 1.98 -0.68
CA HIS A 67 4.60 1.95 -1.96
C HIS A 67 5.45 0.69 -2.07
N VAL A 68 5.87 0.37 -3.30
CA VAL A 68 6.85 -0.69 -3.55
C VAL A 68 8.24 -0.04 -3.72
N PRO A 69 9.13 -0.16 -2.71
CA PRO A 69 10.53 0.18 -2.82
C PRO A 69 11.22 -0.36 -4.09
N ALA A 70 12.23 0.37 -4.56
CA ALA A 70 13.01 -0.01 -5.73
C ALA A 70 13.66 -1.40 -5.56
N GLY A 71 13.41 -2.30 -6.50
CA GLY A 71 13.90 -3.69 -6.45
C GLY A 71 13.05 -4.65 -5.63
N GLU A 72 12.00 -4.18 -4.94
CA GLU A 72 11.02 -5.04 -4.27
C GLU A 72 9.91 -5.44 -5.24
N THR A 73 9.38 -6.66 -5.11
CA THR A 73 8.18 -7.08 -5.83
C THR A 73 6.92 -6.67 -5.07
N TYR A 74 5.78 -6.57 -5.77
CA TYR A 74 4.49 -6.34 -5.11
C TYR A 74 4.16 -7.36 -4.01
N GLY A 75 4.59 -8.62 -4.18
CA GLY A 75 4.32 -9.68 -3.21
C GLY A 75 5.13 -9.52 -1.92
N GLU A 76 6.39 -9.10 -2.04
CA GLU A 76 7.24 -8.78 -0.89
C GLU A 76 6.70 -7.55 -0.17
N ALA A 77 6.39 -6.48 -0.92
CA ALA A 77 5.88 -5.23 -0.37
C ALA A 77 4.58 -5.45 0.41
N VAL A 78 3.60 -6.19 -0.13
CA VAL A 78 2.33 -6.39 0.58
C VAL A 78 2.48 -7.22 1.86
N VAL A 79 3.41 -8.18 1.89
CA VAL A 79 3.70 -8.96 3.11
C VAL A 79 4.38 -8.09 4.15
N ARG A 80 5.35 -7.26 3.74
CA ARG A 80 6.03 -6.32 4.63
C ARG A 80 5.04 -5.30 5.22
N GLU A 81 4.27 -4.62 4.38
CA GLU A 81 3.30 -3.61 4.81
C GLU A 81 2.23 -4.22 5.74
N ALA A 82 1.71 -5.42 5.44
CA ALA A 82 0.73 -6.08 6.30
C ALA A 82 1.29 -6.44 7.69
N PHE A 83 2.56 -6.81 7.75
CA PHE A 83 3.23 -7.08 9.01
C PHE A 83 3.52 -5.79 9.78
N GLU A 84 4.05 -4.77 9.11
CA GLU A 84 4.41 -3.48 9.71
C GLU A 84 3.18 -2.70 10.20
N GLU A 85 2.14 -2.57 9.38
CA GLU A 85 0.96 -1.74 9.70
C GLU A 85 -0.03 -2.44 10.64
N ALA A 86 -0.12 -3.78 10.61
CA ALA A 86 -1.20 -4.53 11.27
C ALA A 86 -0.75 -5.82 11.99
N GLY A 87 0.53 -6.19 11.96
CA GLY A 87 1.03 -7.43 12.55
C GLY A 87 0.56 -8.71 11.84
N VAL A 88 0.05 -8.61 10.61
CA VAL A 88 -0.50 -9.73 9.86
C VAL A 88 0.62 -10.48 9.14
N ALA A 89 0.70 -11.79 9.38
CA ALA A 89 1.71 -12.68 8.77
C ALA A 89 1.09 -13.81 7.93
N SER A 90 -0.22 -13.77 7.66
CA SER A 90 -0.88 -14.76 6.81
C SER A 90 -0.55 -14.54 5.33
N LYS A 91 -0.75 -15.58 4.50
CA LYS A 91 -0.45 -15.49 3.07
C LYS A 91 -1.47 -14.56 2.37
N PRO A 92 -1.03 -13.56 1.60
CA PRO A 92 -1.94 -12.73 0.84
C PRO A 92 -2.60 -13.51 -0.30
N PHE A 93 -3.83 -13.14 -0.64
CA PHE A 93 -4.48 -13.53 -1.89
C PHE A 93 -4.67 -12.32 -2.80
N TYR A 94 -4.46 -12.50 -4.10
CA TYR A 94 -4.60 -11.43 -5.08
C TYR A 94 -6.07 -11.13 -5.36
N MET A 95 -6.45 -9.85 -5.32
CA MET A 95 -7.81 -9.39 -5.53
C MET A 95 -7.98 -8.60 -6.82
N GLY A 96 -6.93 -7.92 -7.29
CA GLY A 96 -7.03 -7.16 -8.53
C GLY A 96 -5.90 -6.17 -8.76
N TYR A 97 -6.05 -5.36 -9.80
CA TYR A 97 -5.08 -4.37 -10.22
C TYR A 97 -5.79 -3.18 -10.86
N PHE A 98 -5.28 -1.98 -10.60
CA PHE A 98 -5.75 -0.78 -11.27
C PHE A 98 -4.64 0.26 -11.43
N LYS A 99 -4.87 1.22 -12.33
CA LYS A 99 -3.98 2.34 -12.61
C LYS A 99 -4.54 3.60 -11.96
N LYS A 100 -3.91 4.08 -10.90
CA LYS A 100 -4.20 5.41 -10.35
C LYS A 100 -3.50 6.45 -11.20
N ARG A 101 -4.26 7.42 -11.71
CA ARG A 101 -3.77 8.45 -12.61
C ARG A 101 -4.36 9.78 -12.18
N ILE A 102 -3.68 10.49 -11.29
CA ILE A 102 -4.08 11.81 -10.80
C ILE A 102 -3.02 12.86 -11.14
N PRO A 103 -3.33 14.16 -11.15
CA PRO A 103 -2.36 15.20 -11.53
C PRO A 103 -1.08 15.21 -10.70
N GLN A 104 -1.16 14.79 -9.43
CA GLN A 104 -0.04 14.76 -8.48
C GLN A 104 0.87 13.55 -8.70
N GLU A 105 0.31 12.41 -9.07
CA GLU A 105 1.03 11.14 -9.15
C GLU A 105 0.32 10.11 -10.04
N LYS A 106 1.12 9.17 -10.54
CA LYS A 106 0.62 7.98 -11.24
C LYS A 106 1.16 6.72 -10.56
N GLU A 107 0.27 5.79 -10.26
CA GLU A 107 0.63 4.52 -9.61
C GLU A 107 0.02 3.32 -10.34
N ASN A 108 0.81 2.26 -10.48
CA ASN A 108 0.32 0.92 -10.80
C ASN A 108 0.06 0.19 -9.48
N VAL A 109 -1.21 -0.04 -9.16
CA VAL A 109 -1.65 -0.54 -7.84
C VAL A 109 -2.09 -2.00 -7.95
N LYS A 110 -1.49 -2.88 -7.14
CA LYS A 110 -2.01 -4.25 -6.94
C LYS A 110 -2.76 -4.34 -5.62
N VAL A 111 -3.90 -5.02 -5.67
CA VAL A 111 -4.82 -5.17 -4.55
C VAL A 111 -4.78 -6.61 -4.05
N TYR A 112 -4.66 -6.76 -2.74
CA TYR A 112 -4.61 -8.05 -2.06
C TYR A 112 -5.60 -8.11 -0.90
N GLY A 113 -5.82 -9.31 -0.38
CA GLY A 113 -6.53 -9.53 0.86
C GLY A 113 -5.76 -10.46 1.77
N PHE A 114 -6.04 -10.35 3.07
CA PHE A 114 -5.57 -11.25 4.11
C PHE A 114 -6.76 -11.75 4.92
N ILE A 115 -6.70 -13.00 5.36
CA ILE A 115 -7.60 -13.54 6.38
C ILE A 115 -6.77 -13.76 7.63
N THR A 116 -7.25 -13.30 8.78
CA THR A 116 -6.60 -13.51 10.08
C THR A 116 -7.63 -13.73 11.18
N ASP A 117 -7.29 -14.58 12.14
CA ASP A 117 -8.00 -14.83 13.40
C ASP A 117 -7.34 -14.12 14.59
N LYS A 118 -6.18 -13.50 14.37
CA LYS A 118 -5.43 -12.75 15.38
C LYS A 118 -5.92 -11.32 15.48
N ASP A 119 -5.85 -10.78 16.70
CA ASP A 119 -5.97 -9.35 16.94
C ASP A 119 -4.88 -8.60 16.16
N LEU A 120 -5.27 -7.47 15.56
CA LEU A 120 -4.34 -6.63 14.82
C LEU A 120 -3.49 -5.82 15.78
N THR A 121 -2.19 -5.74 15.48
CA THR A 121 -1.29 -4.78 16.14
C THR A 121 -1.09 -3.62 15.19
N LEU A 122 -1.83 -2.53 15.41
CA LEU A 122 -1.81 -1.37 14.53
C LEU A 122 -0.61 -0.48 14.85
N LEU A 123 0.14 -0.11 13.82
CA LEU A 123 1.25 0.82 13.97
C LEU A 123 0.72 2.25 14.13
N GLU A 124 0.79 2.79 15.36
CA GLU A 124 0.17 4.07 15.73
C GLU A 124 0.58 5.26 14.84
N ASP A 125 1.80 5.25 14.31
CA ASP A 125 2.32 6.34 13.46
C ASP A 125 1.65 6.38 12.07
N GLU A 126 1.07 5.26 11.63
CA GLU A 126 0.43 5.10 10.32
C GLU A 126 -1.10 4.92 10.45
N ILE A 127 -1.54 4.21 11.49
CA ILE A 127 -2.89 3.71 11.72
C ILE A 127 -3.22 3.65 13.23
N HIS A 128 -4.37 4.16 13.60
CA HIS A 128 -4.98 4.10 14.93
C HIS A 128 -6.16 3.10 14.95
N SER A 129 -6.45 2.57 16.15
CA SER A 129 -7.65 1.78 16.46
C SER A 129 -8.93 2.61 16.50
#